data_AF-W4FW71-F1
#
_entry.id   AF-W4FW71-F1
#
_cell.length_a   1.000
_cell.length_b   1.000
_cell.length_c   1.000
_cell.angle_alpha   90.00
_cell.angle_beta   90.00
_cell.angle_gamma   90.00
#
_symmetry.space_group_name_H-M   'P 1'
#
loop_
_entity.id
_entity.type
_entity.pdbx_description
1 polymer ?
#
loop_
_entity_poly.entity_id
_entity_poly.type
_entity_poly.pdbx_seq_one_letter_code
_entity_poly.pdbx_strand_id
1 'polypeptide(L)'
;MQWPVAALCLAVAAVWMHYIATFNKDDFSVVYSTVLPALAPALESGVVLIDDGALVPKYRSDIVSMETQHFIAPSTTCVDLPRPVGPITPVTTVMASPVPPTMVFMLLNGANDGLYFTWHDGCLHAVGHMAAVALGADADWVSLGIRLYNQQGHIVQDAADVRTSGGILHVLLEFQVWVWPGIAVGYTTTVQCDHPVSECEHPPITLTTLSLSPKVFGVSGFVSQDDADAILSQGQPHLDRSRIDDKGVRGISTTRTSHTAFLPPSQLTRQLQVRAAKLARLPSPSFAERTQLVRYAPGEYYKRHLDTFNNKQIVPKPSYNYTDFEDWAAWAAAAVDSKDITCSSSNTTSTTTASDECWNGHKWYPNASSTEFTQELLRAFWNYANATNYFSSRLDKAWDEWLDVNLHANASGIMKVLMESKGEYLPTIVRVWEAKAGNFPHLRYTFPKRRPPHGMSQWYHRNVKIYCAFSQQTVGIYFLLSH
;
A
#
# COMPACT_ATOMS: atom_id res chain seq x y z
N MET A 1 34.95 68.01 -9.16
CA MET A 1 33.86 68.96 -9.51
C MET A 1 32.65 68.56 -8.67
N GLN A 2 32.54 69.13 -7.47
CA GLN A 2 31.45 68.85 -6.53
C GLN A 2 30.85 70.20 -6.18
N TRP A 3 29.59 70.40 -6.58
CA TRP A 3 28.79 71.54 -6.17
C TRP A 3 27.68 71.06 -5.23
N PRO A 4 27.48 71.74 -4.08
CA PRO A 4 26.44 71.43 -3.11
C PRO A 4 25.17 72.25 -3.34
N VAL A 5 24.05 71.66 -2.90
CA VAL A 5 22.98 72.21 -2.06
C VAL A 5 22.16 73.45 -2.52
N ALA A 6 20.84 73.24 -2.39
CA ALA A 6 19.72 74.19 -2.26
C ALA A 6 19.19 74.82 -3.57
N ALA A 7 17.90 74.80 -3.90
CA ALA A 7 16.71 74.32 -3.21
C ALA A 7 15.55 74.19 -4.22
N LEU A 8 14.64 73.24 -4.01
CA LEU A 8 13.21 73.51 -4.18
C LEU A 8 12.40 72.61 -3.23
N CYS A 9 12.16 73.16 -2.05
CA CYS A 9 11.12 72.72 -1.14
C CYS A 9 9.77 73.24 -1.66
N LEU A 10 8.76 72.37 -1.78
CA LEU A 10 7.44 72.48 -1.13
C LEU A 10 6.38 71.66 -1.89
N ALA A 11 5.55 70.98 -1.09
CA ALA A 11 4.44 70.08 -1.42
C ALA A 11 4.89 68.70 -1.96
N VAL A 12 4.67 67.57 -1.29
CA VAL A 12 3.47 67.15 -0.56
C VAL A 12 3.88 66.23 0.59
N ALA A 13 3.71 66.72 1.83
CA ALA A 13 3.67 65.91 3.03
C ALA A 13 2.24 65.38 3.21
N ALA A 14 1.94 64.26 2.58
CA ALA A 14 0.81 63.40 2.89
C ALA A 14 1.04 62.06 2.18
N VAL A 15 0.65 60.95 2.83
CA VAL A 15 0.51 59.58 2.27
C VAL A 15 1.57 58.53 2.67
N TRP A 16 2.62 58.83 3.44
CA TRP A 16 3.46 57.75 4.00
C TRP A 16 3.69 57.90 5.52
N MET A 17 2.65 57.67 6.31
CA MET A 17 2.71 57.18 7.69
C MET A 17 1.30 56.78 8.15
N HIS A 18 0.89 55.57 7.77
CA HIS A 18 -0.10 54.81 8.52
C HIS A 18 0.28 53.34 8.40
N TYR A 19 0.23 52.64 9.52
CA TYR A 19 0.51 51.21 9.71
C TYR A 19 1.96 50.79 9.96
N ILE A 20 2.56 51.27 11.05
CA ILE A 20 3.09 50.39 12.10
C ILE A 20 2.88 51.10 13.45
N ALA A 21 2.18 50.41 14.36
CA ALA A 21 2.17 50.56 15.82
C ALA A 21 0.74 50.70 16.40
N THR A 22 0.14 49.57 16.73
CA THR A 22 -0.54 49.32 18.02
C THR A 22 -0.95 47.84 18.09
N PHE A 23 0.00 47.00 18.47
CA PHE A 23 -0.32 45.72 19.11
C PHE A 23 -0.85 46.06 20.51
N ASN A 24 -2.17 45.99 20.70
CA ASN A 24 -2.75 45.96 22.03
C ASN A 24 -3.30 44.56 22.27
N LYS A 25 -2.75 43.90 23.30
CA LYS A 25 -3.36 42.77 23.98
C LYS A 25 -4.71 43.23 24.53
N ASP A 26 -5.65 42.30 24.64
CA ASP A 26 -6.98 42.46 25.24
C ASP A 26 -8.06 42.90 24.24
N ASP A 27 -8.42 41.99 23.33
CA ASP A 27 -9.80 41.90 22.84
C ASP A 27 -10.18 40.46 22.48
N PHE A 28 -10.05 39.55 23.47
CA PHE A 28 -10.72 38.26 23.45
C PHE A 28 -12.04 38.37 24.19
N SER A 29 -13.08 38.80 23.49
CA SER A 29 -14.47 38.58 23.90
C SER A 29 -15.36 38.23 22.70
N VAL A 30 -14.93 37.23 21.91
CA VAL A 30 -15.88 36.53 21.03
C VAL A 30 -16.73 35.66 21.94
N VAL A 31 -17.94 36.13 22.21
CA VAL A 31 -19.02 35.39 22.87
C VAL A 31 -19.24 34.09 22.10
N TYR A 32 -18.83 32.97 22.70
CA TYR A 32 -19.26 31.64 22.26
C TYR A 32 -20.76 31.52 22.54
N SER A 33 -21.58 31.84 21.55
CA SER A 33 -22.92 31.29 21.45
C SER A 33 -22.78 29.80 21.10
N THR A 34 -22.58 28.97 22.12
CA THR A 34 -22.75 27.52 22.04
C THR A 34 -24.24 27.20 21.99
N VAL A 35 -24.84 27.47 20.84
CA VAL A 35 -26.03 26.74 20.42
C VAL A 35 -25.56 25.81 19.32
N LEU A 36 -25.20 24.58 19.71
CA LEU A 36 -25.11 23.48 18.76
C LEU A 36 -26.42 23.50 17.94
N PRO A 37 -26.39 23.60 16.60
CA PRO A 37 -27.61 23.41 15.83
C PRO A 37 -28.17 22.05 16.24
N ALA A 38 -29.48 22.01 16.53
CA ALA A 38 -30.17 20.79 16.87
C ALA A 38 -29.71 19.68 15.93
N LEU A 39 -29.22 18.57 16.48
CA LEU A 39 -28.92 17.36 15.74
C LEU A 39 -30.14 17.09 14.85
N ALA A 40 -29.98 17.31 13.55
CA ALA A 40 -30.97 16.94 12.57
C ALA A 40 -31.25 15.43 12.74
N PRO A 41 -32.50 14.98 12.56
CA PRO A 41 -32.89 13.60 12.83
C PRO A 41 -31.90 12.63 12.17
N ALA A 42 -31.39 11.70 13.01
CA ALA A 42 -30.53 10.62 12.58
C ALA A 42 -31.23 9.76 11.53
N LEU A 43 -30.47 9.39 10.51
CA LEU A 43 -30.89 8.57 9.37
C LEU A 43 -31.38 7.20 9.84
N GLU A 44 -32.64 6.87 9.56
CA GLU A 44 -33.10 5.49 9.47
C GLU A 44 -32.65 4.90 8.12
N SER A 45 -31.91 3.78 8.18
CA SER A 45 -31.61 2.82 7.10
C SER A 45 -31.06 3.40 5.77
N GLY A 46 -29.73 3.37 5.69
CA GLY A 46 -28.87 3.82 4.59
C GLY A 46 -28.91 3.04 3.27
N VAL A 47 -30.04 3.01 2.57
CA VAL A 47 -30.10 2.57 1.14
C VAL A 47 -31.04 3.43 0.28
N VAL A 48 -31.80 4.36 0.86
CA VAL A 48 -32.86 5.07 0.12
C VAL A 48 -32.28 6.21 -0.72
N LEU A 49 -32.14 5.96 -2.03
CA LEU A 49 -31.77 6.97 -3.04
C LEU A 49 -32.97 7.76 -3.58
N ILE A 50 -34.09 7.82 -2.86
CA ILE A 50 -35.33 8.43 -3.35
C ILE A 50 -36.07 9.19 -2.24
N ASP A 51 -36.13 10.51 -2.37
CA ASP A 51 -37.38 11.25 -2.17
C ASP A 51 -37.90 11.55 -3.59
N ASP A 52 -39.10 11.08 -3.95
CA ASP A 52 -39.85 11.44 -5.16
C ASP A 52 -39.15 11.31 -6.53
N GLY A 53 -38.26 10.32 -6.70
CA GLY A 53 -37.55 10.04 -7.95
C GLY A 53 -36.30 10.91 -8.19
N ALA A 54 -35.90 11.72 -7.20
CA ALA A 54 -34.72 12.58 -7.28
C ALA A 54 -33.49 11.95 -6.59
N LEU A 55 -32.31 12.14 -7.20
CA LEU A 55 -31.04 11.72 -6.62
C LEU A 55 -30.76 12.49 -5.32
N VAL A 56 -30.73 11.80 -4.18
CA VAL A 56 -30.45 12.41 -2.86
C VAL A 56 -29.13 13.21 -2.90
N PRO A 57 -29.03 14.42 -2.32
CA PRO A 57 -27.76 15.16 -2.28
C PRO A 57 -26.62 14.33 -1.66
N LYS A 58 -25.40 14.45 -2.19
CA LYS A 58 -24.23 13.62 -1.80
C LYS A 58 -24.01 13.58 -0.28
N TYR A 59 -24.06 14.72 0.40
CA TYR A 59 -23.82 14.85 1.84
C TYR A 59 -25.02 14.46 2.72
N ARG A 60 -26.16 14.14 2.11
CA ARG A 60 -27.34 13.56 2.78
C ARG A 60 -27.48 12.07 2.49
N SER A 61 -26.48 11.46 1.85
CA SER A 61 -26.42 10.04 1.52
C SER A 61 -25.16 9.42 2.13
N ASP A 62 -25.11 8.10 2.22
CA ASP A 62 -23.96 7.38 2.78
C ASP A 62 -22.74 7.31 1.85
N ILE A 63 -22.78 7.97 0.68
CA ILE A 63 -21.62 8.02 -0.22
C ILE A 63 -20.40 8.65 0.45
N VAL A 64 -20.59 9.56 1.40
CA VAL A 64 -19.52 10.22 2.16
C VAL A 64 -19.36 9.68 3.57
N SER A 65 -20.13 8.65 3.96
CA SER A 65 -19.93 8.02 5.25
C SER A 65 -18.54 7.38 5.30
N MET A 66 -17.95 7.37 6.48
CA MET A 66 -16.61 6.88 6.73
C MET A 66 -16.73 5.80 7.80
N GLU A 67 -16.29 4.59 7.48
CA GLU A 67 -16.26 3.48 8.41
C GLU A 67 -15.30 3.79 9.56
N THR A 68 -15.74 3.47 10.78
CA THR A 68 -14.91 3.61 11.97
C THR A 68 -13.75 2.62 11.88
N GLN A 69 -12.53 3.11 12.16
CA GLN A 69 -11.37 2.23 12.29
C GLN A 69 -11.37 1.56 13.67
N HIS A 70 -11.16 0.23 13.69
CA HIS A 70 -11.17 -0.56 14.92
C HIS A 70 -9.76 -1.01 15.31
N PHE A 71 -9.11 -0.22 16.16
CA PHE A 71 -7.83 -0.57 16.77
C PHE A 71 -8.00 -1.59 17.88
N ILE A 72 -7.10 -2.55 17.95
CA ILE A 72 -7.09 -3.52 19.05
C ILE A 72 -6.50 -2.82 20.27
N ALA A 73 -7.25 -2.77 21.38
CA ALA A 73 -6.76 -2.17 22.61
C ALA A 73 -5.75 -3.11 23.31
N PRO A 74 -4.68 -2.57 23.93
CA PRO A 74 -3.81 -3.35 24.80
C PRO A 74 -4.62 -3.97 25.95
N SER A 75 -4.34 -5.24 26.24
CA SER A 75 -4.93 -5.95 27.38
C SER A 75 -3.89 -6.23 28.44
N THR A 76 -4.25 -6.04 29.71
CA THR A 76 -3.42 -6.43 30.87
C THR A 76 -3.54 -7.92 31.21
N THR A 77 -4.47 -8.64 30.58
CA THR A 77 -4.69 -10.08 30.83
C THR A 77 -3.73 -10.98 30.08
N CYS A 78 -2.95 -10.44 29.14
CA CYS A 78 -1.94 -11.20 28.41
C CYS A 78 -0.67 -11.34 29.26
N VAL A 79 -0.61 -12.41 30.05
CA VAL A 79 0.51 -12.66 30.97
C VAL A 79 1.76 -13.17 30.22
N ASP A 80 1.55 -14.05 29.23
CA ASP A 80 2.62 -14.62 28.42
C ASP A 80 2.70 -13.93 27.06
N LEU A 81 3.82 -13.22 26.83
CA LEU A 81 4.04 -12.52 25.56
C LEU A 81 4.16 -13.51 24.39
N PRO A 82 3.35 -13.35 23.32
CA PRO A 82 3.41 -14.20 22.14
C PRO A 82 4.79 -14.16 21.49
N ARG A 83 5.27 -15.33 21.05
CA ARG A 83 6.54 -15.46 20.33
C ARG A 83 6.32 -16.07 18.95
N PRO A 84 7.08 -15.64 17.92
CA PRO A 84 7.02 -16.26 16.61
C PRO A 84 7.55 -17.70 16.69
N VAL A 85 6.91 -18.61 15.96
CA VAL A 85 7.27 -20.02 15.86
C VAL A 85 7.75 -20.31 14.45
N GLY A 86 9.01 -20.70 14.32
CA GLY A 86 9.61 -21.08 13.05
C GLY A 86 9.98 -19.91 12.13
N PRO A 87 10.35 -20.21 10.86
CA PRO A 87 10.69 -19.21 9.86
C PRO A 87 9.44 -18.60 9.20
N ILE A 88 9.62 -17.46 8.51
CA ILE A 88 8.55 -16.90 7.68
C ILE A 88 8.16 -17.90 6.60
N THR A 89 6.87 -18.23 6.55
CA THR A 89 6.31 -19.33 5.76
C THR A 89 5.30 -18.78 4.74
N PRO A 90 5.23 -19.32 3.51
CA PRO A 90 4.20 -18.96 2.55
C PRO A 90 2.80 -19.35 3.04
N VAL A 91 1.83 -18.44 2.88
CA VAL A 91 0.44 -18.65 3.30
C VAL A 91 -0.23 -19.83 2.58
N THR A 92 0.23 -20.17 1.37
CA THR A 92 -0.27 -21.33 0.61
C THR A 92 -0.11 -22.64 1.38
N THR A 93 0.98 -22.78 2.13
CA THR A 93 1.23 -23.96 2.97
C THR A 93 0.25 -24.01 4.15
N VAL A 94 -0.09 -22.85 4.70
CA VAL A 94 -1.02 -22.71 5.81
C VAL A 94 -2.44 -22.97 5.37
N MET A 95 -2.85 -22.42 4.22
CA MET A 95 -4.21 -22.60 3.69
C MET A 95 -4.54 -24.06 3.33
N ALA A 96 -3.52 -24.91 3.18
CA ALA A 96 -3.71 -26.35 2.93
C ALA A 96 -4.11 -27.14 4.18
N SER A 97 -4.09 -26.56 5.38
CA SER A 97 -4.44 -27.25 6.63
C SER A 97 -5.01 -26.29 7.67
N PRO A 98 -5.97 -26.71 8.52
CA PRO A 98 -6.50 -25.84 9.57
C PRO A 98 -5.41 -25.34 10.52
N VAL A 99 -5.41 -24.05 10.83
CA VAL A 99 -4.55 -23.49 11.90
C VAL A 99 -5.07 -24.02 13.25
N PRO A 100 -4.20 -24.58 14.12
CA PRO A 100 -4.61 -25.05 15.43
C PRO A 100 -5.27 -23.92 16.25
N PRO A 101 -6.31 -24.19 17.07
CA PRO A 101 -7.01 -23.14 17.83
C PRO A 101 -6.11 -22.35 18.79
N THR A 102 -5.01 -22.95 19.27
CA THR A 102 -4.01 -22.33 20.15
C THR A 102 -2.98 -21.50 19.40
N MET A 103 -3.09 -21.41 18.08
CA MET A 103 -2.18 -20.68 17.21
C MET A 103 -2.94 -19.70 16.30
N VAL A 104 -2.22 -18.68 15.85
CA VAL A 104 -2.63 -17.83 14.74
C VAL A 104 -1.50 -17.74 13.74
N PHE A 105 -1.85 -17.64 12.47
CA PHE A 105 -0.91 -17.33 11.40
C PHE A 105 -1.08 -15.87 11.00
N MET A 106 -0.04 -15.08 11.22
CA MET A 106 -0.07 -13.64 11.09
C MET A 106 0.67 -13.19 9.84
N LEU A 107 0.06 -12.29 9.08
CA LEU A 107 0.62 -11.67 7.88
C LEU A 107 0.61 -10.15 8.02
N LEU A 108 1.44 -9.45 7.24
CA LEU A 108 1.23 -8.03 6.99
C LEU A 108 0.13 -7.82 5.94
N ASN A 109 -0.49 -6.65 5.94
CA ASN A 109 -1.50 -6.26 4.98
C ASN A 109 -1.05 -6.46 3.51
N GLY A 110 -1.77 -7.30 2.76
CA GLY A 110 -1.46 -7.67 1.37
C GLY A 110 -0.26 -8.60 1.17
N ALA A 111 0.41 -9.04 2.24
CA ALA A 111 1.52 -10.00 2.15
C ALA A 111 1.03 -11.43 1.87
N ASN A 112 1.92 -12.25 1.32
CA ASN A 112 1.66 -13.67 1.04
C ASN A 112 2.46 -14.60 1.97
N ASP A 113 3.33 -14.04 2.81
CA ASP A 113 4.19 -14.78 3.72
C ASP A 113 3.97 -14.24 5.15
N GLY A 114 4.02 -15.14 6.12
CA GLY A 114 3.65 -14.85 7.49
C GLY A 114 4.37 -15.74 8.51
N LEU A 115 3.95 -15.61 9.77
CA LEU A 115 4.53 -16.34 10.89
C LEU A 115 3.43 -16.92 11.78
N TYR A 116 3.72 -18.09 12.33
CA TYR A 116 2.91 -18.67 13.38
C TYR A 116 3.22 -18.02 14.73
N PHE A 117 2.18 -17.81 15.53
CA PHE A 117 2.28 -17.39 16.92
C PHE A 117 1.39 -18.26 17.79
N THR A 118 1.88 -18.60 18.98
CA THR A 118 1.01 -19.07 20.07
C THR A 118 0.18 -17.91 20.59
N TRP A 119 -1.09 -18.15 20.90
CA TRP A 119 -1.94 -17.10 21.45
C TRP A 119 -3.00 -17.67 22.40
N HIS A 120 -3.58 -16.78 23.21
CA HIS A 120 -4.71 -17.05 24.11
C HIS A 120 -5.68 -15.88 24.08
N ASP A 121 -6.92 -16.10 24.53
CA ASP A 121 -7.93 -15.06 24.67
C ASP A 121 -7.39 -13.91 25.56
N GLY A 122 -7.53 -12.68 25.07
CA GLY A 122 -6.95 -11.48 25.71
C GLY A 122 -5.53 -11.11 25.27
N CYS A 123 -4.84 -11.94 24.48
CA CYS A 123 -3.51 -11.61 23.92
C CYS A 123 -3.55 -11.00 22.51
N LEU A 124 -4.73 -10.70 21.97
CA LEU A 124 -4.89 -10.33 20.56
C LEU A 124 -4.08 -9.08 20.14
N HIS A 125 -4.02 -8.06 21.00
CA HIS A 125 -3.15 -6.89 20.79
C HIS A 125 -1.67 -7.28 20.78
N ALA A 126 -1.24 -8.04 21.80
CA ALA A 126 0.16 -8.42 21.95
C ALA A 126 0.64 -9.27 20.77
N VAL A 127 -0.17 -10.22 20.29
CA VAL A 127 0.20 -11.05 19.13
C VAL A 127 0.25 -10.24 17.85
N GLY A 128 -0.71 -9.34 17.63
CA GLY A 128 -0.70 -8.45 16.46
C GLY A 128 0.51 -7.52 16.44
N HIS A 129 0.85 -6.91 17.58
CA HIS A 129 2.00 -6.01 17.71
C HIS A 129 3.32 -6.76 17.49
N MET A 130 3.48 -7.92 18.14
CA MET A 130 4.67 -8.76 17.99
C MET A 130 4.81 -9.29 16.55
N ALA A 131 3.70 -9.67 15.92
CA ALA A 131 3.69 -10.09 14.53
C ALA A 131 4.10 -8.98 13.58
N ALA A 132 3.58 -7.77 13.78
CA ALA A 132 3.97 -6.61 12.98
C ALA A 132 5.50 -6.43 13.00
N VAL A 133 6.08 -6.34 14.20
CA VAL A 133 7.53 -6.15 14.38
C VAL A 133 8.32 -7.32 13.80
N ALA A 134 7.93 -8.56 14.10
CA ALA A 134 8.64 -9.76 13.64
C ALA A 134 8.61 -9.94 12.11
N LEU A 135 7.56 -9.45 11.45
CA LEU A 135 7.43 -9.46 9.99
C LEU A 135 8.10 -8.24 9.33
N GLY A 136 8.76 -7.37 10.11
CA GLY A 136 9.49 -6.20 9.62
C GLY A 136 8.59 -5.02 9.30
N ALA A 137 7.41 -4.92 9.94
CA ALA A 137 6.65 -3.68 9.96
C ALA A 137 7.44 -2.61 10.70
N ASP A 138 7.24 -1.39 10.26
CA ASP A 138 7.91 -0.21 10.81
C ASP A 138 7.40 0.12 12.22
N ALA A 139 8.31 0.13 13.19
CA ALA A 139 7.98 0.30 14.60
C ALA A 139 7.25 1.62 14.91
N ASP A 140 7.58 2.73 14.21
CA ASP A 140 6.89 4.00 14.43
C ASP A 140 5.42 3.90 14.01
N TRP A 141 5.13 3.20 12.91
CA TRP A 141 3.76 2.95 12.46
C TRP A 141 3.02 1.96 13.37
N VAL A 142 3.72 0.94 13.88
CA VAL A 142 3.15 -0.01 14.85
C VAL A 142 2.78 0.71 16.15
N SER A 143 3.58 1.68 16.58
CA SER A 143 3.36 2.43 17.82
C SER A 143 2.08 3.28 17.82
N LEU A 144 1.57 3.64 16.64
CA LEU A 144 0.30 4.36 16.49
C LEU A 144 -0.93 3.46 16.67
N GLY A 145 -0.74 2.14 16.66
CA GLY A 145 -1.81 1.17 16.83
C GLY A 145 -1.89 0.16 15.69
N ILE A 146 -2.48 -0.99 15.99
CA ILE A 146 -2.70 -2.08 15.06
C ILE A 146 -4.20 -2.39 14.91
N ARG A 147 -4.56 -2.85 13.73
CA ARG A 147 -5.87 -3.42 13.41
C ARG A 147 -5.66 -4.81 12.84
N LEU A 148 -6.60 -5.72 13.09
CA LEU A 148 -6.53 -7.09 12.61
C LEU A 148 -7.70 -7.37 11.68
N TYR A 149 -7.40 -8.10 10.61
CA TYR A 149 -8.35 -8.44 9.58
C TYR A 149 -8.21 -9.91 9.17
N ASN A 150 -9.30 -10.56 8.80
CA ASN A 150 -9.27 -11.91 8.24
C ASN A 150 -8.90 -11.87 6.73
N GLN A 151 -8.83 -13.04 6.09
CA GLN A 151 -8.51 -13.14 4.66
C GLN A 151 -9.54 -12.51 3.70
N GLN A 152 -10.74 -12.17 4.19
CA GLN A 152 -11.80 -11.49 3.41
C GLN A 152 -11.77 -9.96 3.57
N GLY A 153 -10.83 -9.44 4.36
CA GLY A 153 -10.74 -8.02 4.69
C GLY A 153 -11.83 -7.55 5.66
N HIS A 154 -12.36 -8.45 6.50
CA HIS A 154 -13.23 -8.10 7.61
C HIS A 154 -12.44 -7.95 8.91
N ILE A 155 -12.90 -7.06 9.78
CA ILE A 155 -12.26 -6.74 11.06
C ILE A 155 -12.32 -7.95 11.99
N VAL A 156 -11.24 -8.18 12.73
CA VAL A 156 -11.13 -9.18 13.80
C VAL A 156 -10.89 -8.44 15.11
N GLN A 157 -11.89 -8.42 15.99
CA GLN A 157 -11.87 -7.64 17.24
C GLN A 157 -11.63 -8.50 18.47
N ASP A 158 -12.06 -9.76 18.44
CA ASP A 158 -11.99 -10.64 19.59
C ASP A 158 -11.69 -12.10 19.21
N ALA A 159 -11.67 -12.97 20.22
CA ALA A 159 -11.35 -14.38 20.05
C ALA A 159 -12.40 -15.16 19.23
N ALA A 160 -13.66 -14.74 19.22
CA ALA A 160 -14.70 -15.36 18.40
C ALA A 160 -14.47 -15.06 16.91
N ASP A 161 -14.05 -13.84 16.59
CA ASP A 161 -13.65 -13.47 15.22
C ASP A 161 -12.43 -14.28 14.76
N VAL A 162 -11.42 -14.46 15.63
CA VAL A 162 -10.24 -15.29 15.31
C VAL A 162 -10.67 -16.71 14.95
N ARG A 163 -11.53 -17.32 15.77
CA ARG A 163 -12.04 -18.68 15.51
C ARG A 163 -12.81 -18.76 14.19
N THR A 164 -13.66 -17.78 13.92
CA THR A 164 -14.47 -17.71 12.69
C THR A 164 -13.60 -17.49 11.44
N SER A 165 -12.48 -16.79 11.58
CA SER A 165 -11.52 -16.54 10.50
C SER A 165 -10.65 -17.74 10.11
N GLY A 166 -10.69 -18.84 10.88
CA GLY A 166 -9.80 -19.99 10.69
C GLY A 166 -8.35 -19.73 11.12
N GLY A 167 -8.10 -18.68 11.92
CA GLY A 167 -6.79 -18.39 12.52
C GLY A 167 -5.76 -17.73 11.59
N ILE A 168 -6.14 -17.33 10.38
CA ILE A 168 -5.25 -16.59 9.45
C ILE A 168 -5.62 -15.10 9.48
N LEU A 169 -4.71 -14.28 10.00
CA LEU A 169 -4.96 -12.87 10.31
C LEU A 169 -3.92 -11.96 9.64
N HIS A 170 -4.35 -10.77 9.24
CA HIS A 170 -3.53 -9.72 8.67
C HIS A 170 -3.45 -8.53 9.61
N VAL A 171 -2.23 -8.03 9.83
CA VAL A 171 -1.97 -6.79 10.57
C VAL A 171 -2.05 -5.61 9.62
N LEU A 172 -2.93 -4.66 9.94
CA LEU A 172 -3.06 -3.36 9.29
C LEU A 172 -2.63 -2.27 10.25
N LEU A 173 -1.75 -1.38 9.80
CA LEU A 173 -1.29 -0.23 10.60
C LEU A 173 -2.17 1.00 10.35
N GLU A 174 -1.96 2.05 11.14
CA GLU A 174 -2.57 3.36 10.95
C GLU A 174 -2.40 3.87 9.50
N PHE A 175 -3.45 4.52 8.97
CA PHE A 175 -3.62 4.96 7.57
C PHE A 175 -3.54 3.90 6.45
N GLN A 176 -3.33 2.61 6.75
CA GLN A 176 -3.39 1.59 5.70
C GLN A 176 -4.84 1.28 5.32
N VAL A 177 -5.10 1.14 4.03
CA VAL A 177 -6.32 0.48 3.53
C VAL A 177 -6.03 -1.00 3.28
N TRP A 178 -7.07 -1.84 3.37
CA TRP A 178 -6.96 -3.25 3.06
C TRP A 178 -6.39 -3.47 1.65
N VAL A 179 -5.50 -4.45 1.54
CA VAL A 179 -4.97 -4.93 0.27
C VAL A 179 -5.16 -6.43 0.24
N TRP A 180 -5.91 -6.91 -0.76
CA TRP A 180 -6.07 -8.33 -1.01
C TRP A 180 -4.68 -9.00 -1.17
N PRO A 181 -4.40 -10.08 -0.42
CA PRO A 181 -3.19 -10.85 -0.64
C PRO A 181 -3.26 -11.51 -2.02
N GLY A 182 -2.12 -11.57 -2.71
CA GLY A 182 -2.06 -12.18 -4.04
C GLY A 182 -2.03 -13.70 -3.99
N ILE A 183 -1.57 -14.28 -2.87
CA ILE A 183 -1.39 -15.71 -2.61
C ILE A 183 -0.45 -16.37 -3.64
N ALA A 184 -0.94 -16.68 -4.85
CA ALA A 184 -0.17 -17.20 -5.98
C ALA A 184 -0.83 -16.79 -7.30
N VAL A 185 -0.07 -16.73 -8.40
CA VAL A 185 -0.66 -16.51 -9.73
C VAL A 185 -1.62 -17.66 -10.07
N GLY A 186 -2.80 -17.32 -10.58
CA GLY A 186 -3.90 -18.26 -10.85
C GLY A 186 -4.79 -18.58 -9.65
N TYR A 187 -4.44 -18.12 -8.44
CA TYR A 187 -5.27 -18.32 -7.26
C TYR A 187 -6.58 -17.54 -7.36
N THR A 188 -7.68 -18.15 -6.92
CA THR A 188 -9.04 -17.57 -6.99
C THR A 188 -9.66 -17.43 -5.60
N THR A 189 -10.19 -16.25 -5.29
CA THR A 189 -11.01 -15.98 -4.09
C THR A 189 -12.37 -15.45 -4.50
N THR A 190 -13.44 -16.06 -3.98
CA THR A 190 -14.78 -15.46 -4.03
C THR A 190 -14.95 -14.47 -2.89
N VAL A 191 -15.34 -13.24 -3.22
CA VAL A 191 -15.57 -12.18 -2.25
C VAL A 191 -16.88 -12.44 -1.53
N GLN A 192 -16.81 -12.56 -0.20
CA GLN A 192 -17.99 -12.75 0.62
C GLN A 192 -18.75 -11.43 0.79
N CYS A 193 -20.07 -11.50 0.63
CA CYS A 193 -20.96 -10.40 0.97
C CYS A 193 -21.08 -10.27 2.49
N ASP A 194 -21.36 -9.06 2.95
CA ASP A 194 -21.57 -8.77 4.37
C ASP A 194 -23.01 -9.12 4.84
N HIS A 195 -23.85 -9.64 3.93
CA HIS A 195 -25.23 -10.07 4.15
C HIS A 195 -25.40 -11.56 3.82
N PRO A 196 -26.49 -12.22 4.28
CA PRO A 196 -26.83 -13.57 3.82
C PRO A 196 -26.79 -13.68 2.29
N VAL A 197 -26.37 -14.83 1.76
CA VAL A 197 -26.13 -15.02 0.32
C VAL A 197 -27.36 -14.67 -0.55
N SER A 198 -28.57 -14.83 0.00
CA SER A 198 -29.84 -14.46 -0.65
C SER A 198 -30.04 -12.95 -0.85
N GLU A 199 -29.28 -12.12 -0.13
CA GLU A 199 -29.34 -10.65 -0.15
C GLU A 199 -28.11 -10.02 -0.81
N CYS A 200 -27.15 -10.84 -1.26
CA CYS A 200 -26.05 -10.37 -2.08
C CYS A 200 -26.56 -9.77 -3.39
N GLU A 201 -25.95 -8.66 -3.84
CA GLU A 201 -26.00 -8.30 -5.26
C GLU A 201 -25.46 -9.50 -6.08
N HIS A 202 -26.29 -10.05 -6.95
CA HIS A 202 -25.91 -11.11 -7.87
C HIS A 202 -25.32 -10.52 -9.15
N PRO A 203 -24.27 -11.12 -9.76
CA PRO A 203 -23.57 -12.38 -9.45
C PRO A 203 -22.42 -12.24 -8.43
N PRO A 204 -21.95 -13.35 -7.81
CA PRO A 204 -20.83 -13.32 -6.86
C PRO A 204 -19.55 -12.80 -7.51
N ILE A 205 -18.83 -11.92 -6.81
CA ILE A 205 -17.57 -11.38 -7.29
C ILE A 205 -16.44 -12.37 -7.01
N THR A 206 -15.66 -12.70 -8.04
CA THR A 206 -14.47 -13.58 -7.91
C THR A 206 -13.21 -12.84 -8.36
N LEU A 207 -12.19 -12.87 -7.51
CA LEU A 207 -10.85 -12.34 -7.76
C LEU A 207 -9.93 -13.48 -8.21
N THR A 208 -9.26 -13.34 -9.34
CA THR A 208 -8.20 -14.26 -9.82
C THR A 208 -6.88 -13.53 -9.86
N THR A 209 -5.85 -13.98 -9.15
CA THR A 209 -4.53 -13.35 -9.18
C THR A 209 -3.87 -13.54 -10.54
N LEU A 210 -3.62 -12.46 -11.27
CA LEU A 210 -2.93 -12.46 -12.57
C LEU A 210 -1.44 -12.14 -12.45
N SER A 211 -1.06 -11.37 -11.42
CA SER A 211 0.33 -10.99 -11.16
C SER A 211 0.52 -10.66 -9.68
N LEU A 212 1.74 -10.87 -9.17
CA LEU A 212 2.15 -10.52 -7.80
C LEU A 212 3.00 -9.24 -7.72
N SER A 213 3.65 -8.85 -8.82
CA SER A 213 4.48 -7.64 -8.91
C SER A 213 4.35 -6.98 -10.29
N PRO A 214 3.46 -5.98 -10.46
CA PRO A 214 2.51 -5.46 -9.46
C PRO A 214 1.41 -6.47 -9.13
N LYS A 215 0.67 -6.26 -8.03
CA LYS A 215 -0.50 -7.07 -7.72
C LYS A 215 -1.63 -6.73 -8.70
N VAL A 216 -2.07 -7.73 -9.45
CA VAL A 216 -3.15 -7.60 -10.43
C VAL A 216 -4.12 -8.74 -10.24
N PHE A 217 -5.41 -8.41 -10.16
CA PHE A 217 -6.49 -9.37 -10.07
C PHE A 217 -7.42 -9.24 -11.28
N GLY A 218 -7.79 -10.35 -11.90
CA GLY A 218 -8.94 -10.44 -12.79
C GLY A 218 -10.20 -10.50 -11.94
N VAL A 219 -11.23 -9.74 -12.28
CA VAL A 219 -12.47 -9.66 -11.49
C VAL A 219 -13.63 -10.14 -12.33
N SER A 220 -14.30 -11.19 -11.88
CA SER A 220 -15.53 -11.68 -12.49
C SER A 220 -16.73 -11.26 -11.64
N GLY A 221 -17.86 -10.95 -12.28
CA GLY A 221 -19.11 -10.63 -11.60
C GLY A 221 -19.25 -9.21 -11.04
N PHE A 222 -18.30 -8.31 -11.31
CA PHE A 222 -18.36 -6.93 -10.79
C PHE A 222 -19.38 -6.03 -11.51
N VAL A 223 -19.55 -6.22 -12.82
CA VAL A 223 -20.50 -5.49 -13.68
C VAL A 223 -21.27 -6.51 -14.50
N SER A 224 -22.59 -6.41 -14.51
CA SER A 224 -23.48 -7.20 -15.37
C SER A 224 -23.55 -6.64 -16.80
N GLN A 225 -24.22 -7.33 -17.72
CA GLN A 225 -24.48 -6.77 -19.05
C GLN A 225 -25.40 -5.55 -18.98
N ASP A 226 -26.41 -5.57 -18.11
CA ASP A 226 -27.31 -4.43 -17.91
C ASP A 226 -26.57 -3.20 -17.36
N ASP A 227 -25.66 -3.42 -16.40
CA ASP A 227 -24.76 -2.38 -15.91
C ASP A 227 -23.91 -1.80 -17.05
N ALA A 228 -23.34 -2.65 -17.92
CA ALA A 228 -22.54 -2.22 -19.06
C ALA A 228 -23.34 -1.38 -20.05
N ASP A 229 -24.54 -1.83 -20.42
CA ASP A 229 -25.43 -1.13 -21.34
C ASP A 229 -25.88 0.22 -20.76
N ALA A 230 -26.17 0.27 -19.45
CA ALA A 230 -26.51 1.51 -18.76
C ALA A 230 -25.34 2.49 -18.69
N ILE A 231 -24.10 2.02 -18.43
CA ILE A 231 -22.89 2.84 -18.46
C ILE A 231 -22.68 3.43 -19.86
N LEU A 232 -22.83 2.61 -20.90
CA LEU A 232 -22.69 3.04 -22.29
C LEU A 232 -23.76 4.07 -22.66
N SER A 233 -25.02 3.81 -22.33
CA SER A 233 -26.13 4.73 -22.61
C SER A 233 -25.94 6.10 -21.95
N GLN A 234 -25.47 6.13 -20.69
CA GLN A 234 -25.23 7.39 -19.98
C GLN A 234 -23.95 8.10 -20.41
N GLY A 235 -22.90 7.34 -20.79
CA GLY A 235 -21.58 7.91 -21.07
C GLY A 235 -21.34 8.31 -22.53
N GLN A 236 -21.93 7.61 -23.50
CA GLN A 236 -21.68 7.84 -24.94
C GLN A 236 -21.96 9.29 -25.40
N PRO A 237 -23.05 9.95 -24.97
CA PRO A 237 -23.33 11.33 -25.39
C PRO A 237 -22.28 12.36 -24.92
N HIS A 238 -21.42 12.00 -23.98
CA HIS A 238 -20.44 12.88 -23.35
C HIS A 238 -18.99 12.59 -23.78
N LEU A 239 -18.78 11.65 -24.71
CA LEU A 239 -17.44 11.25 -25.14
C LEU A 239 -16.75 12.34 -25.95
N ASP A 240 -15.67 12.88 -25.39
CA ASP A 240 -14.80 13.84 -26.06
C ASP A 240 -13.39 13.29 -26.24
N ARG A 241 -12.60 13.92 -27.13
CA ARG A 241 -11.18 13.59 -27.32
C ARG A 241 -10.46 13.64 -25.97
N SER A 242 -9.80 12.55 -25.59
CA SER A 242 -9.11 12.47 -24.29
C SER A 242 -8.00 13.51 -24.22
N ARG A 243 -8.00 14.28 -23.13
CA ARG A 243 -6.93 15.22 -22.78
C ARG A 243 -6.10 14.63 -21.66
N ILE A 244 -4.79 14.84 -21.71
CA ILE A 244 -3.91 14.60 -20.57
C ILE A 244 -3.41 15.93 -20.04
N ASP A 245 -3.10 15.97 -18.76
CA ASP A 245 -2.33 17.05 -18.18
C ASP A 245 -0.85 16.75 -18.45
N ASP A 246 -0.24 17.52 -19.35
CA ASP A 246 1.22 17.52 -19.53
C ASP A 246 1.76 18.85 -18.99
N LYS A 247 2.49 18.78 -17.87
CA LYS A 247 3.12 19.94 -17.21
C LYS A 247 2.14 21.08 -16.84
N GLY A 248 0.92 20.77 -16.44
CA GLY A 248 -0.09 21.74 -16.01
C GLY A 248 -0.97 22.27 -17.15
N VAL A 249 -0.82 21.78 -18.38
CA VAL A 249 -1.62 22.19 -19.54
C VAL A 249 -2.44 21.00 -20.04
N ARG A 250 -3.77 21.14 -20.04
CA ARG A 250 -4.69 20.14 -20.61
C ARG A 250 -4.72 20.24 -22.14
N GLY A 251 -4.03 19.32 -22.82
CA GLY A 251 -3.91 19.27 -24.28
C GLY A 251 -4.41 17.97 -24.90
N ILE A 252 -4.64 18.00 -26.22
CA ILE A 252 -4.86 16.79 -27.03
C ILE A 252 -3.53 16.04 -27.09
N SER A 253 -3.54 14.76 -26.70
CA SER A 253 -2.33 13.95 -26.53
C SER A 253 -2.04 13.04 -27.73
N THR A 254 -0.76 12.86 -28.06
CA THR A 254 -0.27 11.76 -28.92
C THR A 254 -0.02 10.46 -28.14
N THR A 255 -0.08 10.52 -26.81
CA THR A 255 0.14 9.41 -25.87
C THR A 255 -1.17 8.68 -25.54
N ARG A 256 -2.28 9.42 -25.47
CA ARG A 256 -3.65 8.91 -25.28
C ARG A 256 -4.53 9.40 -26.41
N THR A 257 -4.88 8.52 -27.35
CA THR A 257 -5.66 8.90 -28.53
C THR A 257 -7.14 8.55 -28.43
N SER A 258 -7.58 7.99 -27.30
CA SER A 258 -8.95 7.56 -27.01
C SER A 258 -9.95 8.73 -26.90
N HIS A 259 -11.23 8.38 -26.83
CA HIS A 259 -12.30 9.29 -26.38
C HIS A 259 -12.71 8.94 -24.95
N THR A 260 -13.03 9.93 -24.12
CA THR A 260 -13.37 9.70 -22.71
C THR A 260 -14.42 10.67 -22.18
N ALA A 261 -15.20 10.21 -21.22
CA ALA A 261 -16.15 11.00 -20.45
C ALA A 261 -16.12 10.54 -19.00
N PHE A 262 -16.19 11.48 -18.05
CA PHE A 262 -16.63 11.13 -16.70
C PHE A 262 -18.15 11.13 -16.70
N LEU A 263 -18.76 10.04 -16.23
CA LEU A 263 -20.22 9.98 -16.14
C LEU A 263 -20.72 10.99 -15.09
N PRO A 264 -21.85 11.67 -15.36
CA PRO A 264 -22.47 12.55 -14.38
C PRO A 264 -22.98 11.72 -13.17
N PRO A 265 -23.11 12.34 -11.98
CA PRO A 265 -23.69 11.66 -10.84
C PRO A 265 -25.11 11.15 -11.14
N SER A 266 -25.30 9.84 -11.02
CA SER A 266 -26.55 9.11 -11.17
C SER A 266 -26.62 7.97 -10.15
N GLN A 267 -27.79 7.34 -9.99
CA GLN A 267 -27.94 6.15 -9.14
C GLN A 267 -26.93 5.05 -9.51
N LEU A 268 -26.80 4.76 -10.81
CA LEU A 268 -25.83 3.81 -11.34
C LEU A 268 -24.39 4.14 -10.90
N THR A 269 -23.93 5.38 -11.12
CA THR A 269 -22.54 5.74 -10.76
C THR A 269 -22.29 5.66 -9.26
N ARG A 270 -23.29 5.94 -8.42
CA ARG A 270 -23.18 5.81 -6.96
C ARG A 270 -23.15 4.35 -6.51
N GLN A 271 -23.99 3.51 -7.09
CA GLN A 271 -23.97 2.07 -6.83
C GLN A 271 -22.61 1.47 -7.22
N LEU A 272 -22.05 1.87 -8.37
CA LEU A 272 -20.71 1.47 -8.78
C LEU A 272 -19.62 1.95 -7.82
N GLN A 273 -19.71 3.17 -7.28
CA GLN A 273 -18.77 3.66 -6.26
C GLN A 273 -18.85 2.85 -4.96
N VAL A 274 -20.06 2.57 -4.48
CA VAL A 274 -20.28 1.72 -3.29
C VAL A 274 -19.72 0.32 -3.53
N ARG A 275 -20.03 -0.30 -4.68
CA ARG A 275 -19.55 -1.63 -5.04
C ARG A 275 -18.03 -1.68 -5.16
N ALA A 276 -17.42 -0.66 -5.79
CA ALA A 276 -15.97 -0.52 -5.89
C ALA A 276 -15.31 -0.40 -4.51
N ALA A 277 -15.87 0.44 -3.62
CA ALA A 277 -15.37 0.60 -2.27
C ALA A 277 -15.50 -0.67 -1.44
N LYS A 278 -16.63 -1.39 -1.52
CA LYS A 278 -16.81 -2.69 -0.87
C LYS A 278 -15.80 -3.72 -1.37
N LEU A 279 -15.61 -3.85 -2.69
CA LEU A 279 -14.63 -4.78 -3.26
C LEU A 279 -13.20 -4.45 -2.82
N ALA A 280 -12.83 -3.17 -2.81
CA ALA A 280 -11.52 -2.71 -2.37
C ALA A 280 -11.39 -2.60 -0.84
N ARG A 281 -12.47 -2.87 -0.08
CA ARG A 281 -12.58 -2.65 1.37
C ARG A 281 -12.08 -1.25 1.77
N LEU A 282 -12.49 -0.24 0.99
CA LEU A 282 -12.23 1.17 1.28
C LEU A 282 -13.17 1.64 2.38
N PRO A 283 -12.70 2.51 3.30
CA PRO A 283 -13.50 2.96 4.42
C PRO A 283 -14.62 3.92 4.01
N SER A 284 -14.67 4.38 2.76
CA SER A 284 -15.74 5.23 2.25
C SER A 284 -15.92 5.06 0.74
N PRO A 285 -17.16 5.00 0.22
CA PRO A 285 -17.44 5.11 -1.21
C PRO A 285 -16.87 6.37 -1.85
N SER A 286 -16.71 7.45 -1.07
CA SER A 286 -16.17 8.72 -1.55
C SER A 286 -14.70 8.67 -1.99
N PHE A 287 -13.97 7.60 -1.63
CA PHE A 287 -12.58 7.40 -2.04
C PHE A 287 -12.49 6.85 -3.47
N ALA A 288 -13.57 6.27 -4.00
CA ALA A 288 -13.65 5.90 -5.39
C ALA A 288 -13.92 7.15 -6.25
N GLU A 289 -13.03 7.43 -7.21
CA GLU A 289 -13.27 8.47 -8.21
C GLU A 289 -14.55 8.20 -9.02
N ARG A 290 -15.00 9.22 -9.75
CA ARG A 290 -16.16 9.07 -10.65
C ARG A 290 -15.86 8.07 -11.77
N THR A 291 -16.85 7.29 -12.14
CA THR A 291 -16.77 6.36 -13.28
C THR A 291 -16.36 7.10 -14.55
N GLN A 292 -15.22 6.70 -15.11
CA GLN A 292 -14.71 7.20 -16.37
C GLN A 292 -14.97 6.18 -17.48
N LEU A 293 -15.77 6.55 -18.47
CA LEU A 293 -15.90 5.79 -19.71
C LEU A 293 -14.76 6.17 -20.66
N VAL A 294 -14.14 5.17 -21.28
CA VAL A 294 -13.11 5.34 -22.29
C VAL A 294 -13.45 4.47 -23.50
N ARG A 295 -13.45 5.05 -24.69
CA ARG A 295 -13.68 4.36 -25.97
C ARG A 295 -12.39 4.40 -26.79
N TYR A 296 -12.01 3.24 -27.32
CA TYR A 296 -10.94 3.07 -28.31
C TYR A 296 -11.56 2.63 -29.63
N ALA A 297 -11.46 3.45 -30.67
CA ALA A 297 -11.74 3.07 -32.05
C ALA A 297 -10.56 2.30 -32.67
N PRO A 298 -10.73 1.63 -33.83
CA PRO A 298 -9.63 0.98 -34.53
C PRO A 298 -8.43 1.93 -34.72
N GLY A 299 -7.24 1.50 -34.27
CA GLY A 299 -6.01 2.29 -34.32
C GLY A 299 -5.81 3.28 -33.16
N GLU A 300 -6.80 3.49 -32.29
CA GLU A 300 -6.61 4.27 -31.06
C GLU A 300 -5.92 3.43 -29.98
N TYR A 301 -5.06 4.08 -29.19
CA TYR A 301 -4.28 3.43 -28.14
C TYR A 301 -4.09 4.36 -26.94
N TYR A 302 -3.64 3.75 -25.84
CA TYR A 302 -3.03 4.47 -24.73
C TYR A 302 -1.66 3.86 -24.48
N LYS A 303 -0.59 4.65 -24.64
CA LYS A 303 0.76 4.20 -24.30
C LYS A 303 0.85 3.89 -22.80
N ARG A 304 1.77 2.99 -22.47
CA ARG A 304 2.11 2.64 -21.08
C ARG A 304 2.36 3.90 -20.25
N HIS A 305 1.71 3.99 -19.10
CA HIS A 305 1.83 5.07 -18.13
C HIS A 305 1.65 4.52 -16.71
N LEU A 306 1.98 5.33 -15.70
CA LEU A 306 1.56 5.10 -14.32
C LEU A 306 0.28 5.89 -14.07
N ASP A 307 -0.64 5.27 -13.35
CA ASP A 307 -1.87 5.94 -12.91
C ASP A 307 -1.62 6.93 -11.76
N THR A 308 -0.54 6.72 -11.04
CA THR A 308 -0.11 7.59 -9.95
C THR A 308 0.63 8.82 -10.49
N PHE A 309 0.54 9.93 -9.76
CA PHE A 309 1.20 11.19 -10.13
C PHE A 309 2.73 11.10 -9.91
N ASN A 310 3.46 10.50 -10.83
CA ASN A 310 4.93 10.42 -10.77
C ASN A 310 5.63 11.79 -10.93
N ASN A 311 4.91 12.78 -11.46
CA ASN A 311 5.39 14.15 -11.65
C ASN A 311 5.21 15.03 -10.41
N LYS A 312 4.47 14.56 -9.39
CA LYS A 312 4.27 15.29 -8.15
C LYS A 312 5.12 14.63 -7.05
N GLN A 313 6.08 15.37 -6.52
CA GLN A 313 6.83 14.93 -5.35
C GLN A 313 5.99 15.15 -4.09
N ILE A 314 5.01 14.28 -3.87
CA ILE A 314 4.09 14.37 -2.73
C ILE A 314 4.71 13.77 -1.46
N VAL A 315 5.59 12.78 -1.63
CA VAL A 315 6.38 12.17 -0.55
C VAL A 315 7.86 12.32 -0.91
N PRO A 316 8.74 12.66 0.06
CA PRO A 316 10.18 12.58 -0.16
C PRO A 316 10.57 11.15 -0.55
N LYS A 317 11.30 10.98 -1.64
CA LYS A 317 11.83 9.65 -1.99
C LYS A 317 12.79 9.21 -0.88
N PRO A 318 12.59 8.04 -0.25
CA PRO A 318 13.61 7.50 0.64
C PRO A 318 14.85 7.23 -0.20
N SER A 319 15.96 7.87 0.17
CA SER A 319 17.26 7.62 -0.42
C SER A 319 18.16 7.07 0.69
N TYR A 320 18.42 5.76 0.60
CA TYR A 320 19.40 5.11 1.45
C TYR A 320 20.80 5.35 0.88
N ASN A 321 21.81 5.37 1.73
CA ASN A 321 23.19 5.63 1.37
C ASN A 321 24.08 4.47 1.83
N TYR A 322 25.38 4.61 1.59
CA TYR A 322 26.34 3.57 1.95
C TYR A 322 26.43 3.34 3.46
N THR A 323 26.25 4.38 4.28
CA THR A 323 26.22 4.25 5.74
C THR A 323 25.04 3.41 6.21
N ASP A 324 23.85 3.54 5.60
CA ASP A 324 22.72 2.67 5.96
C ASP A 324 23.01 1.19 5.63
N PHE A 325 23.80 0.92 4.58
CA PHE A 325 24.26 -0.43 4.25
C PHE A 325 25.29 -0.94 5.27
N GLU A 326 26.23 -0.09 5.71
CA GLU A 326 27.20 -0.41 6.77
C GLU A 326 26.51 -0.72 8.09
N ASP A 327 25.55 0.12 8.50
CA ASP A 327 24.76 -0.05 9.72
C ASP A 327 23.96 -1.35 9.68
N TRP A 328 23.33 -1.66 8.53
CA TRP A 328 22.65 -2.93 8.34
C TRP A 328 23.61 -4.11 8.43
N ALA A 329 24.76 -4.07 7.75
CA ALA A 329 25.69 -5.19 7.73
C ALA A 329 26.27 -5.46 9.13
N ALA A 330 26.60 -4.41 9.89
CA ALA A 330 27.06 -4.52 11.27
C ALA A 330 25.97 -5.10 12.18
N TRP A 331 24.73 -4.64 12.04
CA TRP A 331 23.58 -5.21 12.75
C TRP A 331 23.36 -6.68 12.40
N ALA A 332 23.43 -7.04 11.11
CA ALA A 332 23.18 -8.40 10.63
C ALA A 332 24.24 -9.36 11.14
N ALA A 333 25.52 -8.96 11.13
CA ALA A 333 26.62 -9.70 11.74
C ALA A 333 26.36 -9.95 13.23
N ALA A 334 26.03 -8.89 13.99
CA ALA A 334 25.72 -9.03 15.41
C ALA A 334 24.48 -9.90 15.68
N ALA A 335 23.44 -9.79 14.85
CA ALA A 335 22.22 -10.60 14.99
C ALA A 335 22.51 -12.08 14.78
N VAL A 336 23.33 -12.39 13.77
CA VAL A 336 23.83 -13.73 13.48
C VAL A 336 24.70 -14.27 14.64
N ASP A 337 25.61 -13.46 15.18
CA ASP A 337 26.51 -13.86 16.28
C ASP A 337 25.77 -13.99 17.63
N SER A 338 24.70 -13.22 17.84
CA SER A 338 23.96 -13.15 19.12
C SER A 338 23.13 -14.38 19.45
N LYS A 339 22.95 -15.31 18.50
CA LYS A 339 22.18 -16.53 18.70
C LYS A 339 22.91 -17.73 18.14
N ASP A 340 22.83 -18.84 18.88
CA ASP A 340 22.99 -20.20 18.37
C ASP A 340 21.96 -20.44 17.26
N ILE A 341 22.15 -19.85 16.07
CA ILE A 341 21.75 -20.50 14.83
C ILE A 341 22.62 -21.74 14.77
N THR A 342 22.25 -22.74 15.57
CA THR A 342 22.83 -24.08 15.50
C THR A 342 22.46 -24.57 14.12
N CYS A 343 23.45 -24.64 13.25
CA CYS A 343 23.40 -25.41 12.03
C CYS A 343 23.05 -26.83 12.47
N SER A 344 21.76 -27.17 12.48
CA SER A 344 21.31 -28.46 12.98
C SER A 344 21.67 -29.49 11.93
N SER A 345 22.81 -30.14 12.13
CA SER A 345 23.08 -31.46 11.59
C SER A 345 22.14 -32.46 12.26
N SER A 346 20.87 -32.51 11.86
CA SER A 346 19.99 -33.63 12.19
C SER A 346 19.79 -34.48 10.93
N ASN A 347 20.67 -35.46 10.82
CA ASN A 347 20.50 -36.60 9.95
C ASN A 347 19.26 -37.38 10.43
N THR A 348 18.08 -37.17 9.82
CA THR A 348 17.14 -38.24 9.40
C THR A 348 15.85 -37.66 8.78
N THR A 349 15.70 -37.94 7.48
CA THR A 349 14.45 -37.99 6.71
C THR A 349 13.60 -36.71 6.54
N SER A 350 13.63 -36.23 5.29
CA SER A 350 12.60 -35.43 4.59
C SER A 350 12.83 -33.91 4.45
N THR A 351 13.65 -33.57 3.44
CA THR A 351 13.49 -32.44 2.49
C THR A 351 12.95 -31.09 2.99
N THR A 352 13.85 -30.23 3.48
CA THR A 352 14.11 -28.88 2.92
C THR A 352 15.39 -28.31 3.55
N THR A 353 16.30 -27.90 2.69
CA THR A 353 17.67 -27.44 2.97
C THR A 353 17.72 -26.14 3.77
N ALA A 354 18.02 -26.20 5.06
CA ALA A 354 18.76 -25.14 5.74
C ALA A 354 20.25 -25.49 5.58
N SER A 355 20.86 -25.06 4.48
CA SER A 355 22.20 -25.47 4.07
C SER A 355 23.30 -24.88 4.96
N ASP A 356 24.30 -25.69 5.21
CA ASP A 356 25.48 -25.53 6.08
C ASP A 356 26.45 -24.35 5.75
N GLU A 357 26.00 -23.26 5.12
CA GLU A 357 26.87 -22.21 4.52
C GLU A 357 27.20 -21.00 5.42
N CYS A 358 27.06 -21.14 6.73
CA CYS A 358 26.53 -20.01 7.47
C CYS A 358 27.31 -19.73 8.77
N TRP A 359 28.17 -18.71 8.69
CA TRP A 359 28.20 -17.56 9.62
C TRP A 359 29.52 -17.19 10.34
N ASN A 360 30.67 -17.79 10.02
CA ASN A 360 31.96 -17.11 10.22
C ASN A 360 33.05 -17.68 9.30
N GLY A 361 33.71 -16.83 8.51
CA GLY A 361 34.70 -17.23 7.49
C GLY A 361 34.14 -17.64 6.12
N HIS A 362 32.83 -17.49 5.89
CA HIS A 362 32.19 -17.74 4.60
C HIS A 362 31.85 -16.44 3.86
N LYS A 363 31.82 -16.50 2.52
CA LYS A 363 31.52 -15.39 1.60
C LYS A 363 30.15 -14.72 1.80
N TRP A 364 29.26 -15.30 2.62
CA TRP A 364 27.92 -14.78 2.93
C TRP A 364 27.78 -14.14 4.31
N TYR A 365 28.84 -14.13 5.12
CA TYR A 365 28.82 -13.42 6.41
C TYR A 365 28.73 -11.90 6.21
N PRO A 366 27.80 -11.20 6.88
CA PRO A 366 27.62 -9.77 6.69
C PRO A 366 28.87 -8.96 7.01
N ASN A 367 29.47 -8.35 5.99
CA ASN A 367 30.63 -7.49 6.17
C ASN A 367 30.69 -6.47 5.04
N ALA A 368 30.31 -5.22 5.34
CA ALA A 368 30.31 -4.14 4.35
C ALA A 368 31.69 -3.79 3.79
N SER A 369 32.78 -4.14 4.50
CA SER A 369 34.15 -3.95 4.02
C SER A 369 34.66 -5.11 3.16
N SER A 370 33.96 -6.25 3.14
CA SER A 370 34.35 -7.41 2.35
C SER A 370 33.88 -7.27 0.90
N THR A 371 34.84 -7.25 -0.04
CA THR A 371 34.54 -7.26 -1.48
C THR A 371 33.85 -8.56 -1.89
N GLU A 372 34.22 -9.68 -1.27
CA GLU A 372 33.62 -10.98 -1.57
C GLU A 372 32.14 -11.02 -1.17
N PHE A 373 31.82 -10.59 0.06
CA PHE A 373 30.44 -10.51 0.53
C PHE A 373 29.58 -9.57 -0.31
N THR A 374 30.08 -8.36 -0.56
CA THR A 374 29.33 -7.36 -1.33
C THR A 374 29.06 -7.83 -2.77
N GLN A 375 30.00 -8.52 -3.41
CA GLN A 375 29.79 -9.10 -4.74
C GLN A 375 28.77 -10.24 -4.72
N GLU A 376 28.88 -11.20 -3.80
CA GLU A 376 27.94 -12.31 -3.71
C GLU A 376 26.50 -11.85 -3.41
N LEU A 377 26.36 -10.87 -2.51
CA LEU A 377 25.08 -10.25 -2.19
C LEU A 377 24.46 -9.58 -3.43
N LEU A 378 25.25 -8.79 -4.16
CA LEU A 378 24.77 -8.09 -5.36
C LEU A 378 24.46 -9.06 -6.50
N ARG A 379 25.20 -10.17 -6.65
CA ARG A 379 24.86 -11.24 -7.61
C ARG A 379 23.50 -11.86 -7.28
N ALA A 380 23.24 -12.16 -6.01
CA ALA A 380 21.94 -12.70 -5.62
C ALA A 380 20.82 -11.69 -5.83
N PHE A 381 21.05 -10.41 -5.52
CA PHE A 381 20.08 -9.35 -5.79
C PHE A 381 19.80 -9.23 -7.29
N TRP A 382 20.83 -9.22 -8.14
CA TRP A 382 20.67 -9.12 -9.59
C TRP A 382 19.90 -10.33 -10.17
N ASN A 383 20.23 -11.54 -9.73
CA ASN A 383 19.50 -12.76 -10.11
C ASN A 383 18.02 -12.68 -9.70
N TYR A 384 17.75 -12.27 -8.46
CA TYR A 384 16.38 -12.05 -7.97
C TYR A 384 15.66 -10.98 -8.78
N ALA A 385 16.32 -9.86 -9.05
CA ALA A 385 15.75 -8.73 -9.77
C ALA A 385 15.36 -9.11 -11.20
N ASN A 386 16.18 -9.92 -11.88
CA ASN A 386 15.87 -10.44 -13.21
C ASN A 386 14.76 -11.48 -13.20
N ALA A 387 14.75 -12.41 -12.24
CA ALA A 387 13.68 -13.39 -12.10
C ALA A 387 12.31 -12.76 -11.79
N THR A 388 12.28 -11.57 -11.19
CA THR A 388 11.06 -10.88 -10.74
C THR A 388 10.65 -9.67 -11.60
N ASN A 389 11.32 -9.45 -12.74
CA ASN A 389 11.12 -8.27 -13.61
C ASN A 389 11.33 -6.92 -12.90
N TYR A 390 12.14 -6.88 -11.84
CA TYR A 390 12.33 -5.72 -10.96
C TYR A 390 12.81 -4.47 -11.70
N PHE A 391 13.79 -4.60 -12.60
CA PHE A 391 14.34 -3.48 -13.37
C PHE A 391 13.34 -2.99 -14.44
N SER A 392 12.74 -3.92 -15.17
CA SER A 392 11.75 -3.63 -16.20
C SER A 392 10.53 -2.89 -15.65
N SER A 393 10.04 -3.28 -14.47
CA SER A 393 8.90 -2.61 -13.84
C SER A 393 9.21 -1.19 -13.36
N ARG A 394 10.50 -0.86 -13.16
CA ARG A 394 10.99 0.46 -12.71
C ARG A 394 11.58 1.32 -13.83
N LEU A 395 11.57 0.83 -15.07
CA LEU A 395 12.23 1.47 -16.22
C LEU A 395 13.75 1.65 -16.04
N ASP A 396 14.37 0.76 -15.27
CA ASP A 396 15.77 0.85 -14.86
C ASP A 396 16.67 -0.15 -15.61
N LYS A 397 16.36 -0.43 -16.89
CA LYS A 397 17.12 -1.41 -17.69
C LYS A 397 18.62 -1.09 -17.81
N ALA A 398 18.99 0.19 -17.82
CA ALA A 398 20.39 0.59 -17.81
C ALA A 398 21.15 0.09 -16.56
N TRP A 399 20.48 -0.06 -15.42
CA TRP A 399 21.07 -0.58 -14.19
C TRP A 399 21.19 -2.09 -14.17
N ASP A 400 20.28 -2.80 -14.84
CA ASP A 400 20.42 -4.24 -15.12
C ASP A 400 21.70 -4.49 -15.93
N GLU A 401 21.83 -3.82 -17.08
CA GLU A 401 23.00 -3.92 -17.96
C GLU A 401 24.30 -3.49 -17.25
N TRP A 402 24.26 -2.43 -16.43
CA TRP A 402 25.41 -1.99 -15.66
C TRP A 402 25.82 -2.99 -14.57
N LEU A 403 24.87 -3.56 -13.82
CA LEU A 403 25.17 -4.58 -12.81
C LEU A 403 25.73 -5.84 -13.47
N ASP A 404 25.15 -6.28 -14.58
CA ASP A 404 25.61 -7.43 -15.35
C ASP A 404 27.10 -7.30 -15.71
N VAL A 405 27.48 -6.19 -16.37
CA VAL A 405 28.87 -5.95 -16.78
C VAL A 405 29.83 -5.88 -15.59
N ASN A 406 29.47 -5.12 -14.55
CA ASN A 406 30.38 -4.89 -13.42
C ASN A 406 30.53 -6.14 -12.53
N LEU A 407 29.46 -6.91 -12.35
CA LEU A 407 29.52 -8.18 -11.63
C LEU A 407 30.31 -9.22 -12.42
N HIS A 408 30.15 -9.34 -13.73
CA HIS A 408 30.97 -10.26 -14.54
C HIS A 408 32.45 -9.87 -14.55
N ALA A 409 32.78 -8.59 -14.50
CA ALA A 409 34.15 -8.09 -14.41
C ALA A 409 34.78 -8.18 -13.00
N ASN A 410 34.03 -8.66 -11.99
CA ASN A 410 34.45 -8.64 -10.58
C ASN A 410 34.91 -7.25 -10.10
N ALA A 411 34.26 -6.18 -10.57
CA ALA A 411 34.63 -4.82 -10.20
C ALA A 411 34.48 -4.58 -8.69
N SER A 412 35.35 -3.75 -8.12
CA SER A 412 35.28 -3.32 -6.72
C SER A 412 34.42 -2.07 -6.56
N GLY A 413 33.77 -1.89 -5.41
CA GLY A 413 33.04 -0.65 -5.08
C GLY A 413 31.67 -0.50 -5.72
N ILE A 414 31.13 -1.58 -6.32
CA ILE A 414 29.80 -1.59 -6.97
C ILE A 414 28.71 -1.14 -6.00
N MET A 415 28.72 -1.65 -4.76
CA MET A 415 27.74 -1.28 -3.73
C MET A 415 27.74 0.22 -3.45
N LYS A 416 28.92 0.86 -3.39
CA LYS A 416 29.04 2.29 -3.13
C LYS A 416 28.40 3.13 -4.25
N VAL A 417 28.74 2.83 -5.50
CA VAL A 417 28.14 3.51 -6.67
C VAL A 417 26.62 3.31 -6.70
N LEU A 418 26.16 2.10 -6.36
CA LEU A 418 24.75 1.78 -6.30
C LEU A 418 24.05 2.57 -5.19
N MET A 419 24.64 2.71 -4.01
CA MET A 419 24.06 3.51 -2.92
C MET A 419 24.06 5.02 -3.24
N GLU A 420 25.04 5.51 -3.99
CA GLU A 420 25.08 6.92 -4.43
C GLU A 420 24.01 7.24 -5.48
N SER A 421 23.66 6.27 -6.34
CA SER A 421 22.77 6.51 -7.49
C SER A 421 21.37 5.91 -7.37
N LYS A 422 21.27 4.80 -6.64
CA LYS A 422 20.12 3.89 -6.54
C LYS A 422 19.94 3.33 -5.14
N GLY A 423 20.10 4.19 -4.13
CA GLY A 423 19.90 3.87 -2.72
C GLY A 423 18.57 3.16 -2.44
N GLU A 424 17.52 3.45 -3.20
CA GLU A 424 16.21 2.79 -3.09
C GLU A 424 16.23 1.27 -3.33
N TYR A 425 17.30 0.70 -3.87
CA TYR A 425 17.45 -0.76 -4.03
C TYR A 425 17.84 -1.45 -2.72
N LEU A 426 18.43 -0.74 -1.77
CA LEU A 426 18.98 -1.31 -0.54
C LEU A 426 17.96 -2.18 0.24
N PRO A 427 16.70 -1.77 0.43
CA PRO A 427 15.73 -2.64 1.10
C PRO A 427 15.51 -3.96 0.38
N THR A 428 15.52 -3.98 -0.96
CA THR A 428 15.37 -5.23 -1.73
C THR A 428 16.62 -6.09 -1.63
N ILE A 429 17.82 -5.48 -1.68
CA ILE A 429 19.10 -6.17 -1.48
C ILE A 429 19.12 -6.88 -0.12
N VAL A 430 18.73 -6.17 0.95
CA VAL A 430 18.63 -6.75 2.30
C VAL A 430 17.63 -7.90 2.35
N ARG A 431 16.45 -7.75 1.74
CA ARG A 431 15.43 -8.81 1.71
C ARG A 431 15.92 -10.08 0.99
N VAL A 432 16.77 -9.94 -0.03
CA VAL A 432 17.41 -11.09 -0.72
C VAL A 432 18.38 -11.81 0.21
N TRP A 433 19.19 -11.08 0.98
CA TRP A 433 20.06 -11.68 1.99
C TRP A 433 19.25 -12.42 3.05
N GLU A 434 18.20 -11.79 3.60
CA GLU A 434 17.34 -12.39 4.62
C GLU A 434 16.67 -13.68 4.13
N ALA A 435 16.24 -13.72 2.87
CA ALA A 435 15.69 -14.92 2.25
C ALA A 435 16.72 -16.04 2.18
N LYS A 436 17.95 -15.72 1.78
CA LYS A 436 19.04 -16.70 1.76
C LYS A 436 19.46 -17.15 3.16
N ALA A 437 19.34 -16.28 4.15
CA ALA A 437 19.59 -16.56 5.56
C ALA A 437 18.50 -17.42 6.24
N GLY A 438 17.49 -17.89 5.49
CA GLY A 438 16.42 -18.74 6.01
C GLY A 438 15.19 -17.98 6.52
N ASN A 439 15.09 -16.67 6.24
CA ASN A 439 13.90 -15.86 6.53
C ASN A 439 13.48 -15.86 8.01
N PHE A 440 14.46 -15.97 8.92
CA PHE A 440 14.18 -15.98 10.36
C PHE A 440 13.72 -14.60 10.85
N PRO A 441 12.74 -14.53 11.77
CA PRO A 441 12.21 -13.25 12.27
C PRO A 441 13.25 -12.35 12.94
N HIS A 442 14.22 -12.95 13.65
CA HIS A 442 15.28 -12.20 14.32
C HIS A 442 16.35 -11.64 13.36
N LEU A 443 16.35 -12.10 12.10
CA LEU A 443 17.20 -11.56 11.03
C LEU A 443 16.43 -10.58 10.13
N ARG A 444 15.20 -10.19 10.49
CA ARG A 444 14.41 -9.23 9.74
C ARG A 444 14.78 -7.79 10.13
N TYR A 445 15.45 -7.08 9.24
CA TYR A 445 15.86 -5.70 9.46
C TYR A 445 14.75 -4.70 9.12
N THR A 446 14.69 -3.64 9.93
CA THR A 446 13.84 -2.47 9.72
C THR A 446 14.73 -1.23 9.67
N PHE A 447 14.70 -0.53 8.53
CA PHE A 447 15.51 0.66 8.34
C PHE A 447 15.05 1.79 9.27
N PRO A 448 15.99 2.49 9.95
CA PRO A 448 15.66 3.67 10.74
C PRO A 448 15.00 4.74 9.87
N LYS A 449 13.93 5.34 10.40
CA LYS A 449 13.28 6.47 9.76
C LYS A 449 14.05 7.75 10.05
N ARG A 450 14.34 8.51 8.98
CA ARG A 450 14.91 9.86 9.09
C ARG A 450 13.86 10.93 9.37
N ARG A 451 12.57 10.59 9.22
CA ARG A 451 11.44 11.49 9.43
C ARG A 451 10.29 10.72 10.07
N PRO A 452 9.53 11.37 10.96
CA PRO A 452 8.37 10.72 11.56
C PRO A 452 7.34 10.31 10.51
N PRO A 453 6.48 9.33 10.84
CA PRO A 453 5.33 8.96 10.02
C PRO A 453 4.52 10.19 9.57
N HIS A 454 4.15 10.26 8.30
CA HIS A 454 3.28 11.30 7.78
C HIS A 454 2.06 10.66 7.12
N GLY A 455 0.86 10.91 7.64
CA GLY A 455 -0.36 10.20 7.18
C GLY A 455 -0.60 10.30 5.68
N MET A 456 -0.33 11.47 5.05
CA MET A 456 -0.50 11.60 3.60
C MET A 456 0.39 10.66 2.79
N SER A 457 1.59 10.28 3.27
CA SER A 457 2.47 9.42 2.47
C SER A 457 1.87 8.04 2.25
N GLN A 458 1.19 7.48 3.26
CA GLN A 458 0.52 6.18 3.14
C GLN A 458 -0.59 6.20 2.09
N TRP A 459 -1.35 7.28 1.99
CA TRP A 459 -2.42 7.43 0.99
C TRP A 459 -1.89 7.52 -0.44
N TYR A 460 -0.74 8.16 -0.64
CA TYR A 460 -0.15 8.28 -1.99
C TYR A 460 0.66 7.07 -2.44
N HIS A 461 1.12 6.22 -1.50
CA HIS A 461 1.80 4.96 -1.81
C HIS A 461 0.85 3.84 -2.26
N ARG A 462 -0.47 4.01 -2.16
CA ARG A 462 -1.43 2.95 -2.48
C ARG A 462 -2.54 3.50 -3.35
N ASN A 463 -2.55 3.13 -4.63
CA ASN A 463 -3.67 3.39 -5.52
C ASN A 463 -4.28 2.07 -5.99
N VAL A 464 -5.62 2.02 -5.97
CA VAL A 464 -6.41 0.91 -6.47
C VAL A 464 -7.14 1.41 -7.71
N LYS A 465 -7.06 0.66 -8.81
CA LYS A 465 -7.78 0.99 -10.03
C LYS A 465 -8.56 -0.20 -10.55
N ILE A 466 -9.84 0.02 -10.82
CA ILE A 466 -10.73 -0.96 -11.44
C ILE A 466 -10.94 -0.55 -12.88
N TYR A 467 -10.60 -1.44 -13.80
CA TYR A 467 -10.81 -1.30 -15.22
C TYR A 467 -11.91 -2.29 -15.65
N CYS A 468 -13.02 -1.79 -16.17
CA CYS A 468 -14.01 -2.63 -16.85
C CYS A 468 -13.87 -2.42 -18.35
N ALA A 469 -13.58 -3.49 -19.09
CA ALA A 469 -13.52 -3.48 -20.55
C ALA A 469 -14.77 -4.15 -21.13
N PHE A 470 -15.37 -3.49 -22.11
CA PHE A 470 -16.52 -3.99 -22.86
C PHE A 470 -16.13 -4.02 -24.33
N SER A 471 -16.36 -5.15 -24.99
CA SER A 471 -16.34 -5.27 -26.45
C SER A 471 -17.72 -5.75 -26.90
N GLN A 472 -18.10 -5.48 -28.15
CA GLN A 472 -19.36 -5.96 -28.72
C GLN A 472 -19.52 -7.51 -28.71
N GLN A 473 -18.50 -8.26 -28.24
CA GLN A 473 -18.50 -9.72 -28.17
C GLN A 473 -18.06 -10.29 -26.79
N THR A 474 -17.58 -9.48 -25.83
CA THR A 474 -17.05 -9.95 -24.53
C THR A 474 -16.90 -8.83 -23.50
N VAL A 475 -17.22 -9.11 -22.23
CA VAL A 475 -16.94 -8.25 -21.05
C VAL A 475 -15.73 -8.81 -20.31
N GLY A 476 -14.72 -7.99 -20.02
CA GLY A 476 -13.54 -8.37 -19.24
C GLY A 476 -13.15 -7.27 -18.26
N ILE A 477 -12.98 -7.58 -16.97
CA ILE A 477 -12.71 -6.58 -15.92
C ILE A 477 -11.37 -6.92 -15.24
N TYR A 478 -10.51 -5.92 -15.13
CA TYR A 478 -9.18 -6.01 -14.53
C TYR A 478 -9.09 -5.06 -13.32
N PHE A 479 -8.45 -5.51 -12.24
CA PHE A 479 -8.27 -4.76 -11.01
C PHE A 479 -6.77 -4.66 -10.73
N LEU A 480 -6.26 -3.44 -10.72
CA LEU A 480 -4.85 -3.14 -10.59
C LEU A 480 -4.61 -2.49 -9.22
N LEU A 481 -3.74 -3.08 -8.41
CA LEU A 481 -3.21 -2.46 -7.20
C LEU A 481 -1.79 -2.00 -7.50
N SER A 482 -1.58 -0.69 -7.62
CA SER A 482 -0.23 -0.14 -7.76
C SER A 482 0.40 0.01 -6.38
N HIS A 483 1.53 -0.68 -6.17
CA HIS A 483 2.41 -0.50 -5.02
C HIS A 483 3.34 0.71 -5.19
#